data_AF-A0AAV8X1X9-F1
#
_entry.id   AF-A0AAV8X1X9-F1
#
_cell.length_a   1.000
_cell.length_b   1.000
_cell.length_c   1.000
_cell.angle_alpha   90.00
_cell.angle_beta   90.00
_cell.angle_gamma   90.00
#
_symmetry.space_group_name_H-M   'P 1'
#
loop_
_entity.id
_entity.type
_entity.pdbx_description
1 polymer ?
#
loop_
_entity_poly.entity_id
_entity_poly.type
_entity_poly.pdbx_seq_one_letter_code
_entity_poly.pdbx_strand_id
1 'polypeptide(L)'
;MVSNKLRELDRLVIVLKEMTGLQRLLDVLKPEFFDNLVTATKVVSGYDNSNKSFKAPSLALHMRTRLIQICDIAAKMIIKKNLALKNIKRLRALISAHWNSELSSLALKDLNEKQWEKPKMFPLTSELMQFQKYVLCEANIACENIKSRKKPLDIDFRKLSECVMALTLLLNRKRIGEIQFLKLKTYKIDRVSNQQKDFLDSLTENEKILTQNFKRVLTGGKGSKPVAILFPKNIQSLIDIMLSVRSECVSESNEYLFANPRTENRWLSGYHVLKKLAQESGISNKDLFTSTRLRKQIATVLQVMNIGETGNGAVCKFYGTHKKNP
;
A
#
# COMPACT_ATOMS: atom_id res chain seq x y z
N MET A 1 10.06 -10.33 3.67
CA MET A 1 9.50 -11.24 2.64
C MET A 1 10.17 -12.61 2.64
N VAL A 2 11.49 -12.72 2.81
CA VAL A 2 12.21 -14.00 3.00
C VAL A 2 11.83 -14.70 4.32
N SER A 3 11.70 -13.93 5.40
CA SER A 3 11.41 -14.47 6.75
C SER A 3 10.08 -15.23 6.85
N ASN A 4 8.99 -14.75 6.24
CA ASN A 4 7.72 -15.52 6.21
C ASN A 4 7.84 -16.78 5.36
N LYS A 5 8.67 -16.74 4.30
CA LYS A 5 8.82 -17.90 3.43
C LYS A 5 9.45 -19.08 4.17
N LEU A 6 10.53 -18.80 4.88
CA LEU A 6 11.23 -19.78 5.72
C LEU A 6 10.33 -20.30 6.83
N ARG A 7 9.66 -19.42 7.59
CA ARG A 7 8.73 -19.84 8.65
C ARG A 7 7.65 -20.82 8.20
N GLU A 8 7.07 -20.60 7.02
CA GLU A 8 6.04 -21.50 6.48
C GLU A 8 6.62 -22.85 6.06
N LEU A 9 7.85 -22.88 5.53
CA LEU A 9 8.56 -24.12 5.21
C LEU A 9 9.03 -24.86 6.47
N ASP A 10 9.46 -24.13 7.50
CA ASP A 10 9.84 -24.71 8.79
C ASP A 10 8.66 -25.44 9.42
N ARG A 11 7.46 -24.83 9.39
CA ARG A 11 6.22 -25.49 9.83
C ARG A 11 5.94 -26.77 9.05
N LEU A 12 6.15 -26.76 7.73
CA LEU A 12 5.99 -27.95 6.89
C LEU A 12 6.98 -29.04 7.27
N VAL A 13 8.25 -28.67 7.48
CA VAL A 13 9.31 -29.61 7.86
C VAL A 13 9.03 -30.26 9.22
N ILE A 14 8.51 -29.51 10.20
CA ILE A 14 8.13 -30.06 11.51
C ILE A 14 7.10 -31.18 11.34
N VAL A 15 6.02 -30.92 10.59
CA VAL A 15 4.98 -31.93 10.36
C VAL A 15 5.52 -33.12 9.55
N LEU A 16 6.36 -32.88 8.54
CA LEU A 16 6.98 -33.96 7.76
C LEU A 16 7.92 -34.83 8.61
N LYS A 17 8.63 -34.26 9.57
CA LYS A 17 9.49 -35.00 10.50
C LYS A 17 8.67 -35.98 11.33
N GLU A 18 7.53 -35.53 11.85
CA GLU A 18 6.62 -36.37 12.63
C GLU A 18 6.03 -37.51 11.76
N MET A 19 5.76 -37.25 10.48
CA MET A 19 5.16 -38.24 9.58
C MET A 19 6.13 -39.25 8.97
N THR A 20 7.38 -38.85 8.72
CA THR A 20 8.35 -39.64 7.93
C THR A 20 9.59 -40.05 8.72
N GLY A 21 9.83 -39.45 9.89
CA GLY A 21 11.07 -39.60 10.65
C GLY A 21 12.30 -38.91 10.01
N LEU A 22 12.17 -38.32 8.82
CA LEU A 22 13.28 -37.71 8.09
C LEU A 22 13.60 -36.31 8.60
N GLN A 23 14.87 -36.06 8.90
CA GLN A 23 15.30 -34.81 9.53
C GLN A 23 15.54 -33.65 8.56
N ARG A 24 15.89 -33.94 7.29
CA ARG A 24 16.22 -32.89 6.31
C ARG A 24 15.15 -32.84 5.22
N LEU A 25 14.79 -31.62 4.84
CA LEU A 25 13.83 -31.38 3.75
C LEU A 25 14.28 -32.03 2.43
N LEU A 26 15.58 -32.08 2.16
CA LEU A 26 16.14 -32.72 0.96
C LEU A 26 15.82 -34.22 0.88
N ASP A 27 15.72 -34.90 2.02
CA ASP A 27 15.48 -36.35 2.06
C ASP A 27 14.05 -36.68 1.63
N VAL A 28 13.13 -35.72 1.83
CA VAL A 28 11.71 -35.79 1.46
C VAL A 28 11.47 -35.38 0.00
N LEU A 29 12.48 -34.88 -0.73
CA LEU A 29 12.34 -34.47 -2.14
C LEU A 29 12.35 -35.67 -3.11
N LYS A 30 11.51 -36.66 -2.84
CA LYS A 30 11.33 -37.86 -3.65
C LYS A 30 9.85 -38.07 -3.96
N PRO A 31 9.52 -38.72 -5.10
CA PRO A 31 8.13 -39.00 -5.48
C PRO A 31 7.32 -39.75 -4.43
N GLU A 32 7.97 -40.67 -3.69
CA GLU A 32 7.34 -41.50 -2.64
C GLU A 32 6.73 -40.68 -1.50
N PHE A 33 7.19 -39.45 -1.27
CA PHE A 33 6.68 -38.57 -0.21
C PHE A 33 5.66 -37.54 -0.71
N PHE A 34 5.17 -37.66 -1.94
CA PHE A 34 4.20 -36.72 -2.49
C PHE A 34 2.95 -36.61 -1.61
N ASP A 35 2.38 -37.73 -1.18
CA ASP A 35 1.18 -37.75 -0.34
C ASP A 35 1.46 -37.21 1.07
N ASN A 36 2.66 -37.45 1.61
CA ASN A 36 3.09 -36.82 2.86
C ASN A 36 3.18 -35.30 2.72
N LEU A 37 3.68 -34.78 1.60
CA LEU A 37 3.75 -33.34 1.34
C LEU A 37 2.36 -32.71 1.24
N VAL A 38 1.42 -33.38 0.58
CA VAL A 38 0.01 -32.96 0.51
C VAL A 38 -0.60 -32.93 1.92
N THR A 39 -0.44 -34.00 2.68
CA THR A 39 -1.03 -34.13 4.02
C THR A 39 -0.41 -33.15 5.01
N ALA A 40 0.91 -33.00 5.02
CA ALA A 40 1.58 -32.00 5.83
C ALA A 40 1.13 -30.57 5.47
N THR A 41 0.90 -30.29 4.18
CA THR A 41 0.34 -29.00 3.76
C THR A 41 -1.07 -28.80 4.30
N LYS A 42 -1.94 -29.82 4.29
CA LYS A 42 -3.29 -29.77 4.91
C LYS A 42 -3.21 -29.41 6.39
N VAL A 43 -2.33 -30.06 7.14
CA VAL A 43 -2.12 -29.79 8.58
C VAL A 43 -1.65 -28.34 8.80
N VAL A 44 -0.60 -27.90 8.10
CA VAL A 44 -0.01 -26.58 8.29
C VAL A 44 -0.94 -25.43 7.87
N SER A 45 -1.80 -25.68 6.89
CA SER A 45 -2.85 -24.74 6.46
C SER A 45 -4.12 -24.80 7.30
N GLY A 46 -4.20 -25.72 8.26
CA GLY A 46 -5.34 -25.91 9.15
C GLY A 46 -6.57 -26.38 8.39
N TYR A 47 -6.43 -27.43 7.58
CA TYR A 47 -7.53 -28.05 6.87
C TYR A 47 -8.50 -28.73 7.84
N ASP A 48 -9.78 -28.41 7.72
CA ASP A 48 -10.88 -29.01 8.44
C ASP A 48 -11.60 -30.00 7.49
N ASN A 49 -11.59 -31.28 7.87
CA ASN A 49 -12.18 -32.34 7.07
C ASN A 49 -13.72 -32.30 7.06
N SER A 50 -14.34 -31.77 8.12
CA SER A 50 -15.80 -31.68 8.25
C SER A 50 -16.36 -30.63 7.30
N ASN A 51 -15.74 -29.45 7.31
CA ASN A 51 -16.19 -28.30 6.51
C ASN A 51 -15.49 -28.19 5.15
N LYS A 52 -14.54 -29.08 4.84
CA LYS A 52 -13.68 -29.03 3.65
C LYS A 52 -13.06 -27.64 3.41
N SER A 53 -12.63 -26.99 4.50
CA SER A 53 -12.14 -25.61 4.48
C SER A 53 -10.76 -25.50 5.14
N PHE A 54 -10.04 -24.41 4.87
CA PHE A 54 -8.71 -24.15 5.42
C PHE A 54 -8.73 -22.93 6.33
N LYS A 55 -8.07 -23.01 7.49
CA LYS A 55 -7.80 -21.81 8.31
C LYS A 55 -6.95 -20.78 7.55
N ALA A 56 -6.00 -21.24 6.74
CA ALA A 56 -5.14 -20.41 5.90
C ALA A 56 -5.10 -20.91 4.44
N PRO A 57 -6.14 -20.62 3.63
CA PRO A 57 -6.23 -21.14 2.26
C PRO A 57 -5.10 -20.64 1.35
N SER A 58 -4.66 -19.40 1.55
CA SER A 58 -3.53 -18.80 0.82
C SER A 58 -2.20 -19.52 1.05
N LEU A 59 -2.02 -20.14 2.22
CA LEU A 59 -0.83 -20.94 2.54
C LEU A 59 -0.81 -22.22 1.72
N ALA A 60 -1.94 -22.94 1.66
CA ALA A 60 -2.09 -24.15 0.85
C ALA A 60 -1.83 -23.87 -0.65
N LEU A 61 -2.34 -22.75 -1.17
CA LEU A 61 -2.11 -22.32 -2.55
C LEU A 61 -0.63 -22.03 -2.84
N HIS A 62 0.02 -21.25 -1.99
CA HIS A 62 1.40 -20.84 -2.23
C HIS A 62 2.42 -21.96 -1.95
N MET A 63 2.04 -23.01 -1.22
CA MET A 63 2.94 -24.12 -0.92
C MET A 63 3.44 -24.83 -2.18
N ARG A 64 2.60 -24.97 -3.20
CA ARG A 64 2.98 -25.49 -4.52
C ARG A 64 4.20 -24.77 -5.08
N THR A 65 4.11 -23.44 -5.16
CA THR A 65 5.18 -22.60 -5.74
C THR A 65 6.46 -22.69 -4.92
N ARG A 66 6.35 -22.83 -3.60
CA ARG A 66 7.50 -22.95 -2.70
C ARG A 66 8.22 -24.29 -2.86
N LEU A 67 7.48 -25.39 -2.92
CA LEU A 67 8.05 -26.71 -3.15
C LEU A 67 8.72 -26.80 -4.53
N ILE A 68 8.11 -26.23 -5.56
CA ILE A 68 8.71 -26.06 -6.90
C ILE A 68 10.05 -25.32 -6.80
N GLN A 69 10.10 -24.19 -6.08
CA GLN A 69 11.35 -23.44 -5.86
C GLN A 69 12.41 -24.26 -5.11
N ILE A 70 12.00 -25.04 -4.10
CA ILE A 70 12.91 -25.93 -3.36
C ILE A 70 13.47 -27.01 -4.29
N CYS A 71 12.64 -27.64 -5.11
CA CYS A 71 13.09 -28.63 -6.09
C CYS A 71 14.11 -28.02 -7.07
N ASP A 72 13.90 -26.78 -7.53
CA ASP A 72 14.84 -26.10 -8.43
C ASP A 72 16.17 -25.76 -7.75
N ILE A 73 16.13 -25.31 -6.50
CA ILE A 73 17.33 -25.03 -5.70
C ILE A 73 18.11 -26.33 -5.43
N ALA A 74 17.41 -27.38 -4.99
CA ALA A 74 18.01 -28.68 -4.73
C ALA A 74 18.61 -29.28 -6.01
N ALA A 75 17.91 -29.15 -7.15
CA ALA A 75 18.43 -29.56 -8.45
C ALA A 75 19.74 -28.87 -8.80
N LYS A 76 19.80 -27.54 -8.63
CA LYS A 76 21.02 -26.76 -8.86
C LYS A 76 22.18 -27.21 -7.96
N MET A 77 21.91 -27.54 -6.70
CA MET A 77 22.93 -28.04 -5.75
C MET A 77 23.45 -29.43 -6.13
N ILE A 78 22.57 -30.33 -6.57
CA ILE A 78 22.92 -31.69 -6.99
C ILE A 78 23.72 -31.68 -8.30
N ILE A 79 23.31 -30.86 -9.27
CA ILE A 79 24.04 -30.69 -10.55
C ILE A 79 25.47 -30.22 -10.29
N LYS A 80 25.66 -29.24 -9.40
CA LYS A 80 27.01 -28.78 -9.02
C LYS A 80 27.90 -29.87 -8.41
N LYS A 81 27.30 -30.95 -7.89
CA LYS A 81 28.00 -32.09 -7.28
C LYS A 81 28.06 -33.32 -8.21
N ASN A 82 27.63 -33.22 -9.47
CA ASN A 82 27.55 -34.33 -10.43
C ASN A 82 26.76 -35.55 -9.92
N LEU A 83 25.71 -35.33 -9.12
CA LEU A 83 24.85 -36.39 -8.57
C LEU A 83 23.56 -36.57 -9.40
N ALA A 84 22.90 -37.73 -9.23
CA ALA A 84 21.69 -38.07 -9.98
C ALA A 84 20.45 -37.24 -9.56
N LEU A 85 19.75 -36.68 -10.54
CA LEU A 85 18.62 -35.75 -10.33
C LEU A 85 17.22 -36.38 -10.47
N LYS A 86 17.17 -37.69 -10.76
CA LYS A 86 15.95 -38.39 -11.21
C LYS A 86 14.76 -38.19 -10.25
N ASN A 87 14.99 -38.27 -8.95
CA ASN A 87 13.94 -38.18 -7.94
C ASN A 87 13.33 -36.78 -7.82
N ILE A 88 14.15 -35.71 -7.74
CA ILE A 88 13.58 -34.37 -7.58
C ILE A 88 12.89 -33.89 -8.86
N LYS A 89 13.39 -34.29 -10.04
CA LYS A 89 12.71 -34.01 -11.33
C LYS A 89 11.34 -34.68 -11.39
N ARG A 90 11.24 -35.95 -10.99
CA ARG A 90 9.96 -36.69 -10.92
C ARG A 90 9.00 -36.07 -9.91
N LEU A 91 9.47 -35.75 -8.71
CA LEU A 91 8.63 -35.09 -7.69
C LEU A 91 8.14 -33.72 -8.18
N ARG A 92 9.02 -32.92 -8.79
CA ARG A 92 8.64 -31.62 -9.38
C ARG A 92 7.51 -31.78 -10.41
N ALA A 93 7.60 -32.80 -11.27
CA ALA A 93 6.56 -33.08 -12.26
C ALA A 93 5.24 -33.45 -11.58
N LEU A 94 5.27 -34.31 -10.55
CA LEU A 94 4.09 -34.66 -9.75
C LEU A 94 3.43 -33.44 -9.10
N ILE A 95 4.21 -32.58 -8.43
CA ILE A 95 3.71 -31.32 -7.84
C ILE A 95 3.13 -30.39 -8.91
N SER A 96 3.71 -30.37 -10.10
CA SER A 96 3.21 -29.50 -11.16
C SER A 96 1.88 -29.99 -11.72
N ALA A 97 1.71 -31.31 -11.88
CA ALA A 97 0.54 -31.94 -12.47
C ALA A 97 -0.63 -32.11 -11.48
N HIS A 98 -0.37 -32.63 -10.28
CA HIS A 98 -1.42 -33.14 -9.38
C HIS A 98 -1.73 -32.22 -8.20
N TRP A 99 -0.84 -31.27 -7.85
CA TRP A 99 -1.09 -30.39 -6.69
C TRP A 99 -2.35 -29.51 -6.84
N ASN A 100 -2.77 -29.28 -8.08
CA ASN A 100 -4.00 -28.54 -8.34
C ASN A 100 -5.25 -29.33 -7.95
N SER A 101 -5.34 -30.60 -8.30
CA SER A 101 -6.46 -31.47 -7.94
C SER A 101 -6.49 -31.79 -6.45
N GLU A 102 -5.32 -31.98 -5.85
CA GLU A 102 -5.21 -32.38 -4.44
C GLU A 102 -5.54 -31.26 -3.44
N LEU A 103 -5.17 -30.02 -3.77
CA LEU A 103 -5.20 -28.91 -2.81
C LEU A 103 -5.60 -27.57 -3.40
N SER A 104 -5.03 -27.18 -4.54
CA SER A 104 -5.14 -25.79 -4.99
C SER A 104 -6.56 -25.42 -5.42
N SER A 105 -7.29 -26.35 -6.04
CA SER A 105 -8.68 -26.13 -6.46
C SER A 105 -9.58 -25.82 -5.25
N LEU A 106 -9.52 -26.65 -4.20
CA LEU A 106 -10.29 -26.49 -2.98
C LEU A 106 -9.86 -25.25 -2.19
N ALA A 107 -8.55 -25.04 -2.04
CA ALA A 107 -8.02 -23.87 -1.36
C ALA A 107 -8.38 -22.55 -2.06
N LEU A 108 -8.44 -22.55 -3.40
CA LEU A 108 -8.89 -21.38 -4.17
C LEU A 108 -10.39 -21.14 -4.01
N LYS A 109 -11.20 -22.20 -4.06
CA LYS A 109 -12.64 -22.12 -3.81
C LYS A 109 -12.92 -21.51 -2.44
N ASP A 110 -12.34 -22.09 -1.39
CA ASP A 110 -12.49 -21.62 -0.01
C ASP A 110 -11.97 -20.19 0.19
N LEU A 111 -10.87 -19.82 -0.47
CA LEU A 111 -10.36 -18.45 -0.45
C LEU A 111 -11.35 -17.44 -1.07
N ASN A 112 -12.03 -17.84 -2.16
CA ASN A 112 -12.99 -16.99 -2.85
C ASN A 112 -14.30 -16.88 -2.05
N GLU A 113 -14.81 -17.98 -1.51
CA GLU A 113 -16.01 -18.00 -0.66
C GLU A 113 -15.83 -17.11 0.58
N LYS A 114 -14.68 -17.23 1.28
CA LYS A 114 -14.34 -16.35 2.41
C LYS A 114 -14.18 -14.87 2.01
N GLN A 115 -13.82 -14.60 0.77
CA GLN A 115 -13.80 -13.22 0.25
C GLN A 115 -15.20 -12.70 -0.07
N TRP A 116 -16.15 -13.56 -0.45
CA TRP A 116 -17.54 -13.17 -0.69
C TRP A 116 -18.26 -12.79 0.60
N GLU A 117 -18.03 -13.52 1.68
CA GLU A 117 -18.58 -13.21 3.01
C GLU A 117 -18.10 -11.85 3.55
N LYS A 118 -16.96 -11.34 3.06
CA LYS A 118 -16.34 -10.08 3.49
C LYS A 118 -16.16 -9.14 2.30
N PRO A 119 -17.25 -8.55 1.77
CA PRO A 119 -17.15 -7.63 0.65
C PRO A 119 -16.23 -6.46 1.00
N LYS A 120 -15.44 -6.03 -0.01
CA LYS A 120 -14.53 -4.90 0.15
C LYS A 120 -15.34 -3.61 0.23
N MET A 121 -15.61 -3.16 1.45
CA MET A 121 -16.26 -1.86 1.69
C MET A 121 -15.37 -0.70 1.25
N PHE A 122 -15.97 0.33 0.67
CA PHE A 122 -15.31 1.57 0.27
C PHE A 122 -15.98 2.76 0.97
N PRO A 123 -15.24 3.85 1.24
CA PRO A 123 -15.85 5.10 1.70
C PRO A 123 -16.96 5.55 0.75
N LEU A 124 -18.04 6.10 1.31
CA LEU A 124 -19.09 6.74 0.50
C LEU A 124 -18.54 8.03 -0.11
N THR A 125 -19.07 8.42 -1.28
CA THR A 125 -18.71 9.68 -1.93
C THR A 125 -18.94 10.89 -1.02
N SER A 126 -20.07 10.91 -0.29
CA SER A 126 -20.38 11.96 0.68
C SER A 126 -19.34 12.07 1.79
N GLU A 127 -18.83 10.94 2.30
CA GLU A 127 -17.77 10.92 3.30
C GLU A 127 -16.44 11.41 2.72
N LEU A 128 -16.12 11.08 1.47
CA LEU A 128 -14.94 11.60 0.78
C LEU A 128 -15.00 13.13 0.64
N MET A 129 -16.17 13.66 0.27
CA MET A 129 -16.42 15.11 0.18
C MET A 129 -16.26 15.79 1.54
N GLN A 130 -16.88 15.22 2.58
CA GLN A 130 -16.78 15.74 3.95
C GLN A 130 -15.32 15.73 4.43
N PHE A 131 -14.61 14.63 4.24
CA PHE A 131 -13.21 14.50 4.61
C PHE A 131 -12.35 15.53 3.87
N GLN A 132 -12.48 15.65 2.55
CA GLN A 132 -11.71 16.61 1.78
C GLN A 132 -11.97 18.04 2.23
N LYS A 133 -13.24 18.41 2.42
CA LYS A 133 -13.65 19.74 2.88
C LYS A 133 -13.06 20.06 4.25
N TYR A 134 -13.09 19.11 5.17
CA TYR A 134 -12.45 19.22 6.47
C TYR A 134 -10.94 19.46 6.34
N VAL A 135 -10.25 18.63 5.55
CA VAL A 135 -8.79 18.73 5.36
C VAL A 135 -8.38 20.06 4.71
N LEU A 136 -9.15 20.55 3.74
CA LEU A 136 -8.92 21.87 3.12
C LEU A 136 -9.12 23.02 4.12
N CYS A 137 -10.17 22.95 4.95
CA CYS A 137 -10.40 23.94 6.01
C CYS A 137 -9.21 24.02 6.97
N GLU A 138 -8.75 22.87 7.48
CA GLU A 138 -7.60 22.81 8.39
C GLU A 138 -6.29 23.25 7.71
N ALA A 139 -6.11 22.96 6.41
CA ALA A 139 -4.97 23.46 5.65
C ALA A 139 -4.98 24.99 5.57
N ASN A 140 -6.14 25.59 5.29
CA ASN A 140 -6.30 27.05 5.22
C ASN A 140 -6.04 27.71 6.58
N ILE A 141 -6.56 27.13 7.68
CA ILE A 141 -6.29 27.64 9.04
C ILE A 141 -4.79 27.62 9.33
N ALA A 142 -4.11 26.50 9.04
CA ALA A 142 -2.67 26.39 9.24
C ALA A 142 -1.89 27.39 8.36
N CYS A 143 -2.31 27.59 7.11
CA CYS A 143 -1.73 28.61 6.22
C CYS A 143 -1.87 30.02 6.79
N GLU A 144 -3.04 30.41 7.29
CA GLU A 144 -3.25 31.73 7.86
C GLU A 144 -2.45 31.94 9.15
N ASN A 145 -2.32 30.91 9.99
CA ASN A 145 -1.45 30.95 11.16
C ASN A 145 0.04 31.11 10.78
N ILE A 146 0.50 30.40 9.75
CA ILE A 146 1.87 30.50 9.22
C ILE A 146 2.13 31.90 8.66
N LYS A 147 1.23 32.44 7.82
CA LYS A 147 1.35 33.79 7.26
C LYS A 147 1.36 34.86 8.35
N SER A 148 0.53 34.68 9.38
CA SER A 148 0.47 35.56 10.55
C SER A 148 1.63 35.33 11.54
N ARG A 149 2.55 34.41 11.24
CA ARG A 149 3.68 33.98 12.09
C ARG A 149 3.28 33.66 13.53
N LYS A 150 2.10 33.06 13.74
CA LYS A 150 1.69 32.59 15.07
C LYS A 150 2.62 31.48 15.54
N LYS A 151 3.04 31.54 16.80
CA LYS A 151 3.88 30.50 17.42
C LYS A 151 3.00 29.52 18.21
N PRO A 152 3.39 28.23 18.28
CA PRO A 152 4.59 27.63 17.72
C PRO A 152 4.44 27.20 16.24
N LEU A 153 5.34 27.70 15.38
CA LEU A 153 5.26 27.57 13.91
C LEU A 153 5.35 26.13 13.41
N ASP A 154 6.05 25.27 14.15
CA ASP A 154 6.26 23.87 13.78
C ASP A 154 4.98 23.03 13.90
N ILE A 155 4.04 23.44 14.77
CA ILE A 155 2.72 22.80 14.89
C ILE A 155 1.90 23.07 13.63
N ASP A 156 1.84 24.34 13.19
CA ASP A 156 1.12 24.70 11.97
C ASP A 156 1.81 24.14 10.72
N PHE A 157 3.14 24.12 10.67
CA PHE A 157 3.91 23.44 9.61
C PHE A 157 3.54 21.95 9.55
N ARG A 158 3.51 21.27 10.70
CA ARG A 158 3.12 19.85 10.77
C ARG A 158 1.70 19.67 10.25
N LYS A 159 0.75 20.46 10.75
CA LYS A 159 -0.66 20.34 10.37
C LYS A 159 -0.87 20.58 8.87
N LEU A 160 -0.23 21.61 8.32
CA LEU A 160 -0.27 21.89 6.88
C LEU A 160 0.34 20.73 6.08
N SER A 161 1.49 20.20 6.52
CA SER A 161 2.15 19.04 5.89
C SER A 161 1.26 17.79 5.90
N GLU A 162 0.57 17.52 7.02
CA GLU A 162 -0.38 16.42 7.16
C GLU A 162 -1.57 16.59 6.19
N CYS A 163 -2.15 17.79 6.12
CA CYS A 163 -3.27 18.08 5.21
C CYS A 163 -2.87 17.96 3.73
N VAL A 164 -1.75 18.56 3.32
CA VAL A 164 -1.26 18.49 1.94
C VAL A 164 -0.95 17.04 1.55
N MET A 165 -0.35 16.25 2.44
CA MET A 165 -0.12 14.83 2.19
C MET A 165 -1.43 14.08 1.96
N ALA A 166 -2.44 14.30 2.81
CA ALA A 166 -3.74 13.64 2.68
C ALA A 166 -4.45 13.99 1.37
N LEU A 167 -4.44 15.27 0.97
CA LEU A 167 -5.00 15.73 -0.31
C LEU A 167 -4.25 15.11 -1.50
N THR A 168 -2.91 15.04 -1.42
CA THR A 168 -2.08 14.40 -2.45
C THR A 168 -2.38 12.92 -2.58
N LEU A 169 -2.55 12.20 -1.45
CA LEU A 169 -2.90 10.78 -1.41
C LEU A 169 -4.28 10.51 -2.00
N LEU A 170 -5.23 11.40 -1.69
CA LEU A 170 -6.61 11.31 -2.16
C LEU A 170 -6.68 11.47 -3.69
N LEU A 171 -5.82 12.31 -4.28
CA LEU A 171 -5.79 12.58 -5.72
C LEU A 171 -5.09 11.52 -6.58
N ASN A 172 -3.96 10.96 -6.14
CA ASN A 172 -2.94 10.49 -7.09
C ASN A 172 -2.97 9.00 -7.50
N ARG A 173 -3.98 8.24 -7.08
CA ARG A 173 -4.03 6.76 -7.17
C ARG A 173 -2.72 6.11 -6.79
N LYS A 174 -1.95 6.66 -5.85
CA LYS A 174 -0.61 6.15 -5.52
C LYS A 174 -0.58 5.41 -4.19
N ARG A 175 0.37 4.51 -4.04
CA ARG A 175 0.66 3.87 -2.76
C ARG A 175 1.24 4.92 -1.81
N ILE A 176 0.98 4.78 -0.51
CA ILE A 176 1.55 5.70 0.50
C ILE A 176 3.05 5.87 0.33
N GLY A 177 3.78 4.77 0.09
CA GLY A 177 5.23 4.81 -0.10
C GLY A 177 5.69 5.71 -1.24
N GLU A 178 4.90 5.86 -2.31
CA GLU A 178 5.28 6.71 -3.44
C GLU A 178 5.20 8.21 -3.07
N ILE A 179 4.34 8.58 -2.11
CA ILE A 179 4.13 9.98 -1.69
C ILE A 179 4.89 10.34 -0.40
N GLN A 180 4.83 9.50 0.63
CA GLN A 180 5.45 9.81 1.92
C GLN A 180 6.99 9.91 1.84
N PHE A 181 7.60 9.20 0.88
CA PHE A 181 9.04 9.21 0.63
C PHE A 181 9.46 10.20 -0.45
N LEU A 182 8.54 11.04 -0.94
CA LEU A 182 8.84 12.01 -1.97
C LEU A 182 9.90 12.99 -1.47
N LYS A 183 11.00 13.14 -2.22
CA LYS A 183 12.10 14.04 -1.88
C LYS A 183 11.78 15.47 -2.29
N LEU A 184 12.23 16.44 -1.48
CA LEU A 184 12.10 17.87 -1.75
C LEU A 184 12.79 18.25 -3.06
N LYS A 185 14.01 17.73 -3.30
CA LYS A 185 14.75 17.95 -4.54
C LYS A 185 13.93 17.50 -5.75
N THR A 186 13.30 16.33 -5.68
CA THR A 186 12.46 15.79 -6.76
C THR A 186 11.25 16.69 -7.04
N TYR A 187 10.60 17.23 -6.00
CA TYR A 187 9.48 18.17 -6.16
C TYR A 187 9.89 19.50 -6.81
N LYS A 188 11.07 20.02 -6.49
CA LYS A 188 11.57 21.30 -7.03
C LYS A 188 12.01 21.24 -8.49
N ILE A 189 12.21 20.05 -9.06
CA ILE A 189 12.58 19.93 -10.48
C ILE A 189 11.34 20.17 -11.35
N ASP A 190 11.38 21.23 -12.16
CA ASP A 190 10.40 21.47 -13.21
C ASP A 190 10.81 20.71 -14.48
N ARG A 191 10.26 19.51 -14.69
CA ARG A 191 10.51 18.73 -15.91
C ARG A 191 9.54 19.11 -17.02
N VAL A 192 10.06 19.69 -18.10
CA VAL A 192 9.30 20.00 -19.31
C VAL A 192 9.15 18.75 -20.21
N SER A 193 7.88 18.44 -20.49
CA SER A 193 7.23 17.71 -21.59
C SER A 193 7.61 16.29 -22.07
N ASN A 194 8.85 15.79 -22.12
CA ASN A 194 9.09 14.67 -23.07
C ASN A 194 8.96 13.21 -22.55
N GLN A 195 8.92 12.95 -21.24
CA GLN A 195 8.74 11.59 -20.68
C GLN A 195 7.28 11.26 -20.29
N GLN A 196 6.31 12.01 -20.83
CA GLN A 196 4.95 12.11 -20.29
C GLN A 196 3.90 11.23 -21.00
N LYS A 197 4.23 10.60 -22.14
CA LYS A 197 3.26 9.87 -22.99
C LYS A 197 2.69 8.62 -22.31
N ASP A 198 3.54 7.73 -21.79
CA ASP A 198 3.12 6.47 -21.15
C ASP A 198 2.16 6.64 -19.95
N PHE A 199 2.23 7.79 -19.25
CA PHE A 199 1.31 8.10 -18.15
C PHE A 199 -0.03 8.65 -18.66
N LEU A 200 0.00 9.53 -19.67
CA LEU A 200 -1.22 10.08 -20.27
C LEU A 200 -2.08 8.96 -20.88
N ASP A 201 -1.46 7.91 -21.42
CA ASP A 201 -2.16 6.75 -21.97
C ASP A 201 -2.94 5.95 -20.91
N SER A 202 -2.61 6.12 -19.62
CA SER A 202 -3.33 5.46 -18.52
C SER A 202 -4.53 6.25 -17.97
N LEU A 203 -4.74 7.48 -18.44
CA LEU A 203 -5.82 8.37 -18.02
C LEU A 203 -6.96 8.38 -19.05
N THR A 204 -8.18 8.55 -18.57
CA THR A 204 -9.34 8.84 -19.44
C THR A 204 -9.21 10.23 -20.05
N GLU A 205 -9.92 10.49 -21.16
CA GLU A 205 -9.82 11.78 -21.87
C GLU A 205 -10.22 12.97 -20.98
N ASN A 206 -11.24 12.78 -20.14
CA ASN A 206 -11.63 13.76 -19.13
C ASN A 206 -10.53 13.99 -18.09
N GLU A 207 -9.90 12.92 -17.58
CA GLU A 207 -8.78 13.04 -16.62
C GLU A 207 -7.56 13.72 -17.26
N LYS A 208 -7.29 13.51 -18.55
CA LYS A 208 -6.23 14.23 -19.27
C LYS A 208 -6.51 15.72 -19.28
N ILE A 209 -7.71 16.14 -19.67
CA ILE A 209 -8.12 17.56 -19.70
C ILE A 209 -7.98 18.19 -18.30
N LEU A 210 -8.50 17.53 -17.26
CA LEU A 210 -8.47 18.06 -15.89
C LEU A 210 -7.05 18.19 -15.31
N THR A 211 -6.12 17.35 -15.77
CA THR A 211 -4.76 17.30 -15.23
C THR A 211 -3.74 18.03 -16.12
N GLN A 212 -4.19 18.76 -17.15
CA GLN A 212 -3.32 19.56 -18.03
C GLN A 212 -2.52 20.61 -17.24
N ASN A 213 -3.16 21.25 -16.27
CA ASN A 213 -2.57 22.35 -15.49
C ASN A 213 -1.89 21.91 -14.19
N PHE A 214 -1.75 20.61 -13.95
CA PHE A 214 -1.17 20.09 -12.72
C PHE A 214 0.34 19.92 -12.86
N LYS A 215 1.10 20.32 -11.83
CA LYS A 215 2.53 20.02 -11.75
C LYS A 215 2.72 18.51 -11.63
N ARG A 216 3.61 17.95 -12.44
CA ARG A 216 3.89 16.51 -12.48
C ARG A 216 5.28 16.25 -11.93
N VAL A 217 5.36 15.44 -10.89
CA VAL A 217 6.61 15.07 -10.23
C VAL A 217 6.86 13.58 -10.44
N LEU A 218 7.98 13.23 -11.08
CA LEU A 218 8.36 11.84 -11.34
C LEU A 218 9.20 11.29 -10.19
N THR A 219 8.77 10.17 -9.60
CA THR A 219 9.49 9.46 -8.53
C THR A 219 9.68 7.98 -8.87
N GLY A 220 10.58 7.30 -8.17
CA GLY A 220 10.82 5.87 -8.31
C GLY A 220 9.73 5.03 -7.61
N GLY A 221 9.03 4.20 -8.37
CA GLY A 221 8.09 3.21 -7.85
C GLY A 221 8.72 1.84 -7.61
N LYS A 222 7.89 0.88 -7.18
CA LYS A 222 8.32 -0.52 -7.00
C LYS A 222 8.88 -1.09 -8.32
N GLY A 223 10.08 -1.66 -8.26
CA GLY A 223 10.75 -2.27 -9.41
C GLY A 223 11.39 -1.25 -10.36
N SER A 224 11.81 -0.09 -9.84
CA SER A 224 12.48 0.98 -10.59
C SER A 224 11.66 1.58 -11.74
N LYS A 225 10.34 1.40 -11.71
CA LYS A 225 9.43 2.01 -12.69
C LYS A 225 9.13 3.46 -12.29
N PRO A 226 9.19 4.43 -13.22
CA PRO A 226 8.84 5.81 -12.92
C PRO A 226 7.35 5.93 -12.59
N VAL A 227 7.02 6.79 -11.62
CA VAL A 227 5.67 7.07 -11.16
C VAL A 227 5.46 8.57 -11.12
N ALA A 228 4.44 9.07 -11.83
CA ALA A 228 4.04 10.48 -11.79
C ALA A 228 3.10 10.76 -10.60
N ILE A 229 3.40 11.82 -9.85
CA ILE A 229 2.54 12.41 -8.83
C ILE A 229 2.11 13.80 -9.32
N LEU A 230 0.81 14.03 -9.32
CA LEU A 230 0.14 15.24 -9.76
C LEU A 230 -0.12 16.16 -8.57
N PHE A 231 0.17 17.43 -8.76
CA PHE A 231 -0.06 18.50 -7.80
C PHE A 231 -0.88 19.61 -8.47
N PRO A 232 -2.19 19.75 -8.15
CA PRO A 232 -3.02 20.84 -8.63
C PRO A 232 -2.53 22.20 -8.11
N LYS A 233 -2.91 23.30 -8.77
CA LYS A 233 -2.42 24.66 -8.43
C LYS A 233 -2.71 25.05 -6.98
N ASN A 234 -3.91 24.77 -6.47
CA ASN A 234 -4.25 25.04 -5.08
C ASN A 234 -3.35 24.27 -4.09
N ILE A 235 -3.04 23.00 -4.37
CA ILE A 235 -2.11 22.22 -3.54
C ILE A 235 -0.68 22.73 -3.65
N GLN A 236 -0.26 23.19 -4.83
CA GLN A 236 1.05 23.83 -5.02
C GLN A 236 1.16 25.09 -4.15
N SER A 237 0.15 25.96 -4.14
CA SER A 237 0.13 27.14 -3.26
C SER A 237 0.25 26.80 -1.77
N LEU A 238 -0.39 25.71 -1.32
CA LEU A 238 -0.23 25.23 0.06
C LEU A 238 1.20 24.73 0.33
N ILE A 239 1.80 24.03 -0.64
CA ILE A 239 3.18 23.55 -0.55
C ILE A 239 4.15 24.74 -0.52
N ASP A 240 3.93 25.79 -1.30
CA ASP A 240 4.80 26.97 -1.32
C ASP A 240 4.82 27.67 0.05
N ILE A 241 3.66 27.83 0.69
CA ILE A 241 3.55 28.35 2.07
C ILE A 241 4.22 27.40 3.07
N MET A 242 4.04 26.09 2.92
CA MET A 242 4.71 25.10 3.78
C MET A 242 6.24 25.18 3.64
N LEU A 243 6.75 25.37 2.43
CA LEU A 243 8.19 25.45 2.16
C LEU A 243 8.81 26.76 2.60
N SER A 244 8.06 27.87 2.65
CA SER A 244 8.59 29.17 3.07
C SER A 244 9.07 29.20 4.53
N VAL A 245 8.47 28.37 5.39
CA VAL A 245 8.83 28.26 6.82
C VAL A 245 9.59 26.98 7.16
N ARG A 246 9.96 26.17 6.17
CA ARG A 246 10.57 24.85 6.39
C ARG A 246 11.89 24.93 7.15
N SER A 247 12.75 25.90 6.84
CA SER A 247 14.08 26.05 7.46
C SER A 247 14.03 26.30 8.96
N GLU A 248 12.91 26.84 9.47
CA GLU A 248 12.70 27.08 10.90
C GLU A 248 12.14 25.86 11.64
N CYS A 249 11.48 24.95 10.91
CA CYS A 249 10.71 23.84 11.50
C CYS A 249 11.38 22.47 11.32
N VAL A 250 12.29 22.33 10.34
CA VAL A 250 12.84 21.05 9.88
C VAL A 250 14.35 21.18 9.67
N SER A 251 15.11 20.19 10.14
CA SER A 251 16.55 20.10 9.89
C SER A 251 16.89 20.12 8.40
N GLU A 252 17.94 20.83 8.01
CA GLU A 252 18.45 20.88 6.63
C GLU A 252 18.87 19.50 6.10
N SER A 253 19.24 18.57 6.99
CA SER A 253 19.57 17.18 6.64
C SER A 253 18.37 16.38 6.13
N ASN A 254 17.13 16.83 6.40
CA ASN A 254 15.92 16.10 6.04
C ASN A 254 15.55 16.34 4.57
N GLU A 255 15.65 15.30 3.74
CA GLU A 255 15.40 15.40 2.30
C GLU A 255 13.94 15.22 1.87
N TYR A 256 13.03 14.87 2.79
CA TYR A 256 11.65 14.54 2.45
C TYR A 256 10.79 15.80 2.30
N LEU A 257 9.94 15.85 1.27
CA LEU A 257 8.96 16.91 1.09
C LEU A 257 8.05 17.00 2.33
N PHE A 258 7.51 15.85 2.74
CA PHE A 258 6.68 15.72 3.93
C PHE A 258 7.50 15.28 5.15
N ALA A 259 8.40 16.16 5.58
CA ALA A 259 9.24 15.94 6.75
C ALA A 259 8.42 16.01 8.05
N ASN A 260 8.78 15.20 9.04
CA ASN A 260 8.24 15.34 10.38
C ASN A 260 9.06 16.39 11.15
N PRO A 261 8.45 17.50 11.60
CA PRO A 261 9.20 18.52 12.35
C PRO A 261 9.78 17.94 13.64
N ARG A 262 10.86 18.54 14.13
CA ARG A 262 11.63 18.10 15.32
C ARG A 262 12.25 16.69 15.19
N THR A 263 12.45 16.22 13.97
CA THR A 263 13.20 14.98 13.69
C THR A 263 14.27 15.22 12.64
N GLU A 264 15.43 14.59 12.78
CA GLU A 264 16.59 14.86 11.92
C GLU A 264 16.39 14.40 10.47
N ASN A 265 15.83 13.20 10.27
CA ASN A 265 15.66 12.62 8.94
C ASN A 265 14.47 11.65 8.88
N ARG A 266 13.30 12.10 9.35
CA ARG A 266 12.05 11.30 9.28
C ARG A 266 10.97 12.02 8.50
N TRP A 267 10.13 11.22 7.86
CA TRP A 267 8.96 11.65 7.11
C TRP A 267 7.69 11.44 7.93
N LEU A 268 6.61 12.13 7.57
CA LEU A 268 5.27 11.88 8.11
C LEU A 268 4.71 10.55 7.57
N SER A 269 4.11 9.76 8.45
CA SER A 269 3.51 8.48 8.06
C SER A 269 2.11 8.70 7.47
N GLY A 270 1.94 8.49 6.16
CA GLY A 270 0.66 8.72 5.51
C GLY A 270 -0.49 7.86 6.06
N TYR A 271 -0.19 6.69 6.64
CA TYR A 271 -1.19 5.87 7.35
C TYR A 271 -1.73 6.61 8.59
N HIS A 272 -0.82 7.11 9.43
CA HIS A 272 -1.20 7.83 10.65
C HIS A 272 -1.87 9.16 10.33
N VAL A 273 -1.41 9.86 9.29
CA VAL A 273 -2.02 11.11 8.81
C VAL A 273 -3.47 10.90 8.38
N LEU A 274 -3.72 9.92 7.50
CA LEU A 274 -5.09 9.63 7.06
C LEU A 274 -5.99 9.20 8.23
N LYS A 275 -5.48 8.34 9.11
CA LYS A 275 -6.23 7.89 10.29
C LYS A 275 -6.60 9.06 11.21
N LYS A 276 -5.63 9.93 11.52
CA LYS A 276 -5.83 11.12 12.37
C LYS A 276 -6.88 12.05 11.76
N LEU A 277 -6.70 12.45 10.50
CA LEU A 277 -7.62 13.39 9.84
C LEU A 277 -9.02 12.80 9.66
N ALA A 278 -9.15 11.47 9.45
CA ALA A 278 -10.45 10.80 9.37
C ALA A 278 -11.16 10.77 10.73
N GLN A 279 -10.41 10.64 11.82
CA GLN A 279 -10.97 10.75 13.17
C GLN A 279 -11.47 12.15 13.46
N GLU A 280 -10.67 13.16 13.10
CA GLU A 280 -10.98 14.58 13.30
C GLU A 280 -12.12 15.09 12.39
N SER A 281 -12.31 14.50 11.20
CA SER A 281 -13.33 14.95 10.24
C SER A 281 -14.77 14.54 10.58
N GLY A 282 -14.95 13.69 11.60
CA GLY A 282 -16.27 13.25 12.06
C GLY A 282 -17.04 12.33 11.10
N ILE A 283 -16.37 11.74 10.10
CA ILE A 283 -16.99 10.78 9.19
C ILE A 283 -17.32 9.47 9.92
N SER A 284 -18.36 8.76 9.47
CA SER A 284 -18.82 7.54 10.15
C SER A 284 -17.85 6.39 9.94
N ASN A 285 -17.48 6.11 8.69
CA ASN A 285 -16.68 4.94 8.34
C ASN A 285 -15.16 5.23 8.29
N LYS A 286 -14.62 5.70 9.42
CA LYS A 286 -13.21 6.12 9.57
C LYS A 286 -12.21 5.04 9.16
N ASP A 287 -12.50 3.78 9.46
CA ASP A 287 -11.64 2.63 9.14
C ASP A 287 -11.53 2.34 7.64
N LEU A 288 -12.43 2.91 6.83
CA LEU A 288 -12.38 2.81 5.38
C LEU A 288 -11.39 3.82 4.75
N PHE A 289 -10.98 4.86 5.49
CA PHE A 289 -10.06 5.90 5.02
C PHE A 289 -8.59 5.47 5.10
N THR A 290 -8.29 4.41 4.36
CA THR A 290 -6.93 3.88 4.19
C THR A 290 -6.48 4.07 2.75
N SER A 291 -5.19 4.34 2.53
CA SER A 291 -4.66 4.54 1.17
C SER A 291 -4.97 3.39 0.21
N THR A 292 -5.02 2.15 0.69
CA THR A 292 -5.32 0.98 -0.14
C THR A 292 -6.76 0.98 -0.66
N ARG A 293 -7.71 1.50 0.13
CA ARG A 293 -9.12 1.66 -0.27
C ARG A 293 -9.32 2.94 -1.08
N LEU A 294 -8.76 4.07 -0.63
CA LEU A 294 -8.85 5.37 -1.31
C LEU A 294 -8.26 5.30 -2.72
N ARG A 295 -7.11 4.64 -2.93
CA ARG A 295 -6.49 4.49 -4.25
C ARG A 295 -7.42 3.87 -5.31
N LYS A 296 -8.44 3.10 -4.91
CA LYS A 296 -9.38 2.44 -5.81
C LYS A 296 -10.58 3.32 -6.22
N GLN A 297 -10.87 4.40 -5.49
CA GLN A 297 -12.07 5.24 -5.64
C GLN A 297 -11.83 6.58 -6.36
N ILE A 298 -10.74 6.72 -7.09
CA ILE A 298 -10.24 8.06 -7.49
C ILE A 298 -10.92 8.67 -8.72
N ALA A 299 -11.63 7.88 -9.51
CA ALA A 299 -12.51 8.42 -10.55
C ALA A 299 -13.49 9.45 -9.93
N THR A 300 -14.00 9.13 -8.74
CA THR A 300 -14.89 9.99 -7.97
C THR A 300 -14.17 11.19 -7.36
N VAL A 301 -12.94 11.00 -6.85
CA VAL A 301 -12.21 12.09 -6.18
C VAL A 301 -11.85 13.22 -7.16
N LEU A 302 -11.36 12.90 -8.36
CA LEU A 302 -11.01 13.93 -9.37
C LEU A 302 -12.23 14.81 -9.72
N GLN A 303 -13.41 14.20 -9.83
CA GLN A 303 -14.67 14.93 -10.02
C GLN A 303 -15.02 15.81 -8.80
N VAL A 304 -14.87 15.27 -7.59
CA VAL A 304 -15.13 16.00 -6.35
C VAL A 304 -14.15 17.17 -6.14
N MET A 305 -12.88 17.02 -6.50
CA MET A 305 -11.85 18.06 -6.34
C MET A 305 -12.11 19.30 -7.21
N ASN A 306 -12.75 19.15 -8.36
CA ASN A 306 -13.15 20.28 -9.21
C ASN A 306 -14.43 20.98 -8.74
N ILE A 307 -15.31 20.29 -8.01
CA ILE A 307 -16.56 20.89 -7.48
C ILE A 307 -16.26 21.85 -6.31
N GLY A 308 -15.06 21.78 -5.72
CA GLY A 308 -14.67 22.59 -4.57
C GLY A 308 -14.28 24.05 -4.86
N GLU A 309 -14.10 24.47 -6.11
CA GLU A 309 -13.64 25.85 -6.40
C GLU A 309 -14.72 26.92 -6.14
N THR A 310 -16.00 26.56 -6.07
CA THR A 310 -17.10 27.54 -6.00
C THR A 310 -17.71 27.77 -4.60
N GLY A 311 -17.29 27.05 -3.55
CA GLY A 311 -18.03 27.05 -2.26
C GLY A 311 -17.24 27.21 -0.95
N ASN A 312 -15.92 27.39 -0.98
CA ASN A 312 -15.08 27.15 0.21
C ASN A 312 -15.05 28.28 1.27
N GLY A 313 -15.45 29.51 0.93
CA GLY A 313 -15.33 30.66 1.85
C GLY A 313 -16.30 30.63 3.04
N ALA A 314 -17.54 30.21 2.84
CA ALA A 314 -18.58 30.29 3.87
C ALA A 314 -18.50 29.15 4.91
N VAL A 315 -17.93 28.00 4.55
CA VAL A 315 -18.03 26.80 5.41
C VAL A 315 -16.90 26.68 6.43
N CYS A 316 -15.74 27.31 6.20
CA CYS A 316 -14.65 27.30 7.18
C CYS A 316 -15.06 27.97 8.52
N LYS A 317 -15.95 28.98 8.47
CA LYS A 317 -16.54 29.61 9.66
C LYS A 317 -17.42 28.67 10.47
N PHE A 318 -18.13 27.74 9.83
CA PHE A 318 -19.09 26.85 10.49
C PHE A 318 -18.42 25.70 11.26
N TYR A 319 -17.28 25.18 10.79
CA TYR A 319 -16.54 24.13 11.51
C TYR A 319 -15.60 24.67 12.59
N GLY A 320 -15.15 25.92 12.48
CA GLY A 320 -14.31 26.57 13.50
C GLY A 320 -15.04 26.87 14.81
N THR A 321 -16.36 27.07 14.77
CA THR A 321 -17.19 27.34 15.95
C THR A 321 -17.50 26.09 16.77
N HIS A 322 -17.60 24.92 16.15
CA HIS A 322 -17.89 23.67 16.88
C HIS A 322 -16.72 23.07 17.68
N LYS A 323 -15.48 23.56 17.50
CA LYS A 323 -14.32 23.18 18.34
C LYS A 323 -14.22 24.00 19.65
N LYS A 324 -15.10 24.98 19.86
CA LYS A 324 -15.22 25.72 21.13
C LYS A 324 -16.54 25.36 21.80
N ASN A 325 -16.57 24.22 22.48
CA ASN A 325 -17.30 24.03 23.74
C ASN A 325 -16.88 22.67 24.32
N PRO A 326 -16.59 22.60 25.63
CA PRO A 326 -16.09 21.40 26.30
C PRO A 326 -17.09 20.24 26.30
#